data_AF-A0A7D5M6J0-F1
#
_entry.id   AF-A0A7D5M6J0-F1
#
_cell.length_a   1.000
_cell.length_b   1.000
_cell.length_c   1.000
_cell.angle_alpha   90.00
_cell.angle_beta   90.00
_cell.angle_gamma   90.00
#
_symmetry.space_group_name_H-M   'P 1'
#
loop_
_entity.id
_entity.type
_entity.pdbx_description
1 polymer ?
#
loop_
_entity_poly.entity_id
_entity_poly.type
_entity_poly.pdbx_seq_one_letter_code
_entity_poly.pdbx_strand_id
1 'polypeptide(L)'
;MATYFINKKMRLLLVLLGISLSVSFLTWSEIVSFADSDKDGVMDSIDNCPVNSNLEQTDFDFDKLGDECDTDDDNDGVSDLLDQFDTDPLDWADFDFDGLGSFKDTDDDNDGILDDEDTIPITISEKLTRQYMTEIESCFVDDGTIRLLCYGNFFDSLVDRDANNDDPLELALSLSKIGVIDDCHFISHVIGHAIFDKTSKISQNFDFNGSLCRGGYYHGVMGAFFHNLKDKNEPIPDNLTLICNDLIGTSNYLDCMHGVGHGLVNYYPVDLELAIDQCHQMSYFQYYACASGAMMEYTDNRLTEFGETKENLSNMCLESILNNFDFQMCSRNIGISLAFHNNHDFEKSSKSCQMIENEQSRDLCLVQLKEEISKYNMDKQIVIPEKDQEKFQPQWIKQGDKKWIVDFISLAIISDFEYLEDTKTMTFSFDRPEVIGIYVWDELLSEKFVVTINGIEENVIIQHDGLEPITTIRLSPTTSGTALISPLP
;
A
#
# COMPACT_ATOMS: atom_id res chain seq x y z
N MET A 1 57.17 -15.22 -75.40
CA MET A 1 58.05 -15.80 -74.36
C MET A 1 58.77 -14.63 -73.71
N ALA A 2 58.63 -14.31 -72.42
CA ALA A 2 58.50 -15.19 -71.27
C ALA A 2 57.27 -14.87 -70.40
N THR A 3 56.42 -15.87 -70.21
CA THR A 3 55.34 -15.87 -69.22
C THR A 3 55.97 -16.14 -67.84
N TYR A 4 55.98 -15.13 -66.97
CA TYR A 4 56.47 -15.27 -65.59
C TYR A 4 55.45 -16.09 -64.79
N PHE A 5 55.77 -17.37 -64.54
CA PHE A 5 54.99 -18.21 -63.62
C PHE A 5 55.27 -17.79 -62.18
N ILE A 6 54.42 -16.93 -61.63
CA ILE A 6 54.39 -16.66 -60.19
C ILE A 6 53.88 -17.93 -59.48
N ASN A 7 54.75 -18.58 -58.72
CA ASN A 7 54.46 -19.79 -57.95
C ASN A 7 53.28 -19.55 -56.98
N LYS A 8 52.41 -20.56 -56.81
CA LYS A 8 51.25 -20.52 -55.88
C LYS A 8 51.66 -20.16 -54.44
N LYS A 9 52.86 -20.55 -53.99
CA LYS A 9 53.45 -20.14 -52.70
C LYS A 9 53.80 -18.65 -52.64
N MET A 10 54.18 -18.04 -53.77
CA MET A 10 54.55 -16.62 -53.87
C MET A 10 53.31 -15.72 -53.93
N ARG A 11 52.19 -16.19 -54.53
CA ARG A 11 50.88 -15.53 -54.41
C ARG A 11 50.35 -15.57 -52.98
N LEU A 12 50.50 -16.70 -52.29
CA LEU A 12 50.11 -16.82 -50.87
C LEU A 12 50.98 -15.91 -49.99
N LEU A 13 52.29 -15.82 -50.26
CA LEU A 13 53.19 -14.90 -49.56
C LEU A 13 52.82 -13.43 -49.79
N LEU A 14 52.45 -13.04 -51.02
CA LEU A 14 52.05 -11.67 -51.34
C LEU A 14 50.68 -11.30 -50.75
N VAL A 15 49.76 -12.26 -50.64
CA VAL A 15 48.47 -12.07 -49.95
C VAL A 15 48.67 -11.99 -48.43
N LEU A 16 49.52 -12.84 -47.85
CA LEU A 16 49.86 -12.79 -46.42
C LEU A 16 50.68 -11.54 -46.05
N LEU A 17 51.58 -11.07 -46.92
CA LEU A 17 52.30 -9.80 -46.76
C LEU A 17 51.38 -8.58 -46.96
N GLY A 18 50.41 -8.66 -47.88
CA GLY A 18 49.38 -7.63 -48.07
C GLY A 18 48.44 -7.52 -46.88
N ILE A 19 48.05 -8.66 -46.29
CA ILE A 19 47.23 -8.73 -45.07
C ILE A 19 48.05 -8.33 -43.84
N SER A 20 49.35 -8.65 -43.76
CA SER A 20 50.18 -8.19 -42.63
C SER A 20 50.48 -6.70 -42.68
N LEU A 21 50.63 -6.11 -43.88
CA LEU A 21 50.82 -4.65 -44.02
C LEU A 21 49.53 -3.85 -43.80
N SER A 22 48.34 -4.41 -44.07
CA SER A 22 47.06 -3.72 -43.78
C SER A 22 46.65 -3.79 -42.31
N VAL A 23 47.14 -4.77 -41.55
CA VAL A 23 46.85 -4.90 -40.11
C VAL A 23 47.87 -4.15 -39.24
N SER A 24 48.91 -3.56 -39.84
CA SER A 24 49.95 -2.82 -39.12
C SER A 24 49.68 -1.31 -38.96
N PHE A 25 48.51 -0.81 -39.41
CA PHE A 25 48.14 0.60 -39.31
C PHE A 25 46.92 0.90 -38.43
N LEU A 26 46.20 -0.12 -37.96
CA LEU A 26 45.20 0.06 -36.92
C LEU A 26 45.95 0.20 -35.59
N THR A 27 46.27 1.44 -35.24
CA THR A 27 46.69 1.80 -33.89
C THR A 27 45.59 1.38 -32.90
N TRP A 28 45.94 1.05 -31.65
CA TRP A 28 44.94 0.68 -30.64
C TRP A 28 43.86 1.76 -30.46
N SER A 29 44.15 3.01 -30.85
CA SER A 29 43.20 4.12 -30.92
C SER A 29 42.13 4.03 -32.03
N GLU A 30 42.32 3.22 -33.09
CA GLU A 30 41.27 3.02 -34.12
C GLU A 30 40.29 1.90 -33.74
N ILE A 31 40.66 1.01 -32.81
CA ILE A 31 39.82 -0.10 -32.32
C ILE A 31 38.77 0.37 -31.30
N VAL A 32 39.02 1.48 -30.61
CA VAL A 32 38.04 2.11 -29.68
C VAL A 32 36.87 2.75 -30.43
N SER A 33 36.97 2.97 -31.75
CA SER A 33 35.95 3.68 -32.52
C SER A 33 34.74 2.86 -32.94
N PHE A 34 34.59 1.60 -32.53
CA PHE A 34 33.40 0.77 -32.83
C PHE A 34 32.82 0.08 -31.60
N ALA A 35 33.19 0.56 -30.40
CA ALA A 35 32.53 0.10 -29.19
C ALA A 35 31.11 0.69 -29.14
N ASP A 36 30.20 -0.11 -28.61
CA ASP A 36 28.80 0.16 -28.34
C ASP A 36 28.53 -0.64 -27.06
N SER A 37 28.75 0.03 -25.93
CA SER A 37 28.93 -0.58 -24.62
C SER A 37 27.61 -1.00 -24.00
N ASP A 38 26.54 -0.24 -24.24
CA ASP A 38 25.18 -0.53 -23.78
C ASP A 38 24.30 -1.23 -24.83
N LYS A 39 24.73 -1.26 -26.10
CA LYS A 39 24.09 -1.96 -27.22
C LYS A 39 22.80 -1.32 -27.68
N ASP A 40 22.69 0.00 -27.56
CA ASP A 40 21.54 0.75 -28.06
C ASP A 40 21.59 0.97 -29.59
N GLY A 41 22.76 0.75 -30.21
CA GLY A 41 23.00 0.92 -31.65
C GLY A 41 23.71 2.22 -32.03
N VAL A 42 24.06 3.04 -31.05
CA VAL A 42 24.93 4.20 -31.12
C VAL A 42 26.33 3.78 -30.67
N MET A 43 27.36 4.42 -31.21
CA MET A 43 28.75 4.04 -30.90
C MET A 43 29.26 4.93 -29.78
N ASP A 44 29.93 4.39 -28.76
CA ASP A 44 30.42 5.10 -27.55
C ASP A 44 31.09 6.47 -27.85
N SER A 45 31.72 6.62 -29.03
CA SER A 45 32.38 7.85 -29.45
C SER A 45 31.47 9.02 -29.85
N ILE A 46 30.20 8.74 -30.13
CA ILE A 46 29.17 9.71 -30.54
C ILE A 46 27.89 9.58 -29.70
N ASP A 47 27.95 8.75 -28.67
CA ASP A 47 26.87 8.44 -27.76
C ASP A 47 26.85 9.46 -26.61
N ASN A 48 25.71 10.09 -26.36
CA ASN A 48 25.55 11.03 -25.23
C ASN A 48 25.33 10.29 -23.89
N CYS A 49 25.02 8.98 -23.90
CA CYS A 49 24.99 8.12 -22.73
C CYS A 49 25.69 6.77 -22.96
N PRO A 50 27.04 6.72 -23.09
CA PRO A 50 27.79 5.54 -23.55
C PRO A 50 27.66 4.23 -22.75
N VAL A 51 26.93 4.21 -21.63
CA VAL A 51 26.73 3.04 -20.78
C VAL A 51 25.26 2.81 -20.40
N ASN A 52 24.35 3.68 -20.85
CA ASN A 52 22.93 3.68 -20.56
C ASN A 52 22.17 3.76 -21.89
N SER A 53 21.59 2.65 -22.31
CA SER A 53 21.05 2.50 -23.66
C SER A 53 19.94 3.51 -23.99
N ASN A 54 20.20 4.46 -24.88
CA ASN A 54 19.28 5.52 -25.29
C ASN A 54 19.32 5.79 -26.80
N LEU A 55 18.79 4.85 -27.58
CA LEU A 55 18.84 4.86 -29.06
C LEU A 55 18.41 6.19 -29.71
N GLU A 56 17.46 6.92 -29.11
CA GLU A 56 16.95 8.18 -29.66
C GLU A 56 17.89 9.38 -29.38
N GLN A 57 18.87 9.24 -28.48
CA GLN A 57 19.89 10.23 -28.14
C GLN A 57 19.29 11.61 -27.86
N THR A 58 18.20 11.62 -27.09
CA THR A 58 17.60 12.85 -26.59
C THR A 58 18.56 13.53 -25.60
N ASP A 59 18.49 14.86 -25.55
CA ASP A 59 19.42 15.78 -24.89
C ASP A 59 18.69 17.13 -24.87
N PHE A 60 17.73 17.27 -23.94
CA PHE A 60 16.72 18.33 -23.98
C PHE A 60 17.32 19.73 -23.71
N ASP A 61 18.29 19.81 -22.81
CA ASP A 61 19.02 21.01 -22.45
C ASP A 61 20.24 21.33 -23.36
N PHE A 62 20.66 20.37 -24.20
CA PHE A 62 21.81 20.44 -25.09
C PHE A 62 23.17 20.53 -24.38
N ASP A 63 23.31 19.94 -23.20
CA ASP A 63 24.56 19.91 -22.43
C ASP A 63 25.54 18.78 -22.88
N LYS A 64 25.02 17.82 -23.67
CA LYS A 64 25.64 16.61 -24.24
C LYS A 64 25.68 15.38 -23.33
N LEU A 65 25.14 15.45 -22.14
CA LEU A 65 24.58 14.28 -21.48
C LEU A 65 23.23 14.03 -22.14
N GLY A 66 22.90 12.76 -22.37
CA GLY A 66 21.56 12.44 -22.87
C GLY A 66 20.60 12.30 -21.71
N ASP A 67 19.32 12.51 -21.95
CA ASP A 67 18.27 12.45 -20.92
C ASP A 67 18.32 11.13 -20.08
N GLU A 68 18.72 10.00 -20.68
CA GLU A 68 18.83 8.71 -19.97
C GLU A 68 19.97 8.67 -18.92
N CYS A 69 20.92 9.59 -18.97
CA CYS A 69 22.08 9.65 -18.08
C CYS A 69 22.39 11.06 -17.54
N ASP A 70 21.57 12.04 -17.88
CA ASP A 70 21.45 13.28 -17.13
C ASP A 70 20.60 13.04 -15.88
N THR A 71 20.63 13.99 -14.96
CA THR A 71 19.84 13.97 -13.72
C THR A 71 18.96 15.21 -13.59
N ASP A 72 18.98 16.07 -14.60
CA ASP A 72 18.30 17.37 -14.72
C ASP A 72 18.20 17.69 -16.23
N ASP A 73 17.30 16.98 -16.92
CA ASP A 73 17.18 16.88 -18.37
C ASP A 73 16.97 18.24 -19.07
N ASP A 74 16.39 19.22 -18.39
CA ASP A 74 16.16 20.56 -18.91
C ASP A 74 16.98 21.68 -18.23
N ASN A 75 17.81 21.31 -17.25
CA ASN A 75 18.75 22.16 -16.52
C ASN A 75 18.06 23.35 -15.81
N ASP A 76 16.82 23.17 -15.35
CA ASP A 76 16.08 24.17 -14.57
C ASP A 76 16.53 24.24 -13.09
N GLY A 77 17.27 23.22 -12.65
CA GLY A 77 17.83 23.09 -11.31
C GLY A 77 17.01 22.23 -10.34
N VAL A 78 15.97 21.56 -10.83
CA VAL A 78 15.23 20.50 -10.14
C VAL A 78 15.60 19.17 -10.80
N SER A 79 15.99 18.17 -10.01
CA SER A 79 16.35 16.87 -10.60
C SER A 79 15.13 16.16 -11.18
N ASP A 80 15.29 15.36 -12.23
CA ASP A 80 14.21 14.59 -12.90
C ASP A 80 13.38 13.73 -11.93
N LEU A 81 13.96 13.37 -10.78
CA LEU A 81 13.26 12.68 -9.70
C LEU A 81 12.04 13.44 -9.17
N LEU A 82 12.18 14.76 -9.02
CA LEU A 82 11.15 15.65 -8.48
C LEU A 82 10.48 16.47 -9.57
N ASP A 83 11.07 16.51 -10.75
CA ASP A 83 10.56 17.24 -11.89
C ASP A 83 9.46 16.43 -12.60
N GLN A 84 8.23 16.93 -12.54
CA GLN A 84 7.09 16.34 -13.25
C GLN A 84 7.01 16.77 -14.72
N PHE A 85 7.85 17.72 -15.12
CA PHE A 85 7.99 18.28 -16.46
C PHE A 85 9.47 18.39 -16.85
N ASP A 86 10.23 17.30 -16.68
CA ASP A 86 11.65 17.07 -17.03
C ASP A 86 12.13 17.55 -18.43
N THR A 87 11.23 18.05 -19.26
CA THR A 87 11.49 18.58 -20.60
C THR A 87 10.87 19.96 -20.80
N ASP A 88 10.68 20.75 -19.75
CA ASP A 88 10.18 22.12 -19.82
C ASP A 88 10.84 23.01 -18.75
N PRO A 89 11.90 23.78 -19.09
CA PRO A 89 12.76 24.46 -18.11
C PRO A 89 12.11 25.70 -17.48
N LEU A 90 10.80 25.82 -17.61
CA LEU A 90 9.97 26.85 -17.02
C LEU A 90 9.07 26.29 -15.91
N ASP A 91 8.95 24.96 -15.79
CA ASP A 91 7.98 24.33 -14.92
C ASP A 91 8.48 22.97 -14.44
N TRP A 92 8.12 22.59 -13.21
CA TRP A 92 8.53 21.30 -12.65
C TRP A 92 7.46 20.67 -11.74
N ALA A 93 6.42 21.42 -11.39
CA ALA A 93 5.49 21.09 -10.31
C ALA A 93 4.05 20.95 -10.84
N ASP A 94 3.36 19.86 -10.49
CA ASP A 94 1.91 19.62 -10.66
C ASP A 94 1.46 18.82 -9.43
N PHE A 95 1.26 19.49 -8.29
CA PHE A 95 1.04 18.82 -6.99
C PHE A 95 -0.44 18.66 -6.62
N ASP A 96 -1.33 19.29 -7.36
CA ASP A 96 -2.77 19.05 -7.33
C ASP A 96 -3.19 17.99 -8.39
N PHE A 97 -2.28 17.63 -9.29
CA PHE A 97 -2.36 16.50 -10.23
C PHE A 97 -3.45 16.68 -11.28
N ASP A 98 -3.61 17.91 -11.76
CA ASP A 98 -4.63 18.28 -12.75
C ASP A 98 -4.10 18.18 -14.20
N GLY A 99 -2.79 18.04 -14.36
CA GLY A 99 -2.07 17.91 -15.63
C GLY A 99 -1.53 19.22 -16.20
N LEU A 100 -1.65 20.33 -15.47
CA LEU A 100 -1.01 21.61 -15.75
C LEU A 100 0.10 21.84 -14.73
N GLY A 101 1.26 22.29 -15.20
CA GLY A 101 2.32 22.68 -14.28
C GLY A 101 2.05 24.05 -13.66
N SER A 102 2.49 24.25 -12.42
CA SER A 102 2.25 25.45 -11.60
C SER A 102 2.73 26.74 -12.26
N PHE A 103 3.66 26.70 -13.21
CA PHE A 103 4.02 27.92 -13.95
C PHE A 103 2.94 28.37 -14.94
N LYS A 104 2.16 27.42 -15.47
CA LYS A 104 1.10 27.67 -16.46
C LYS A 104 -0.31 27.63 -15.87
N ASP A 105 -0.47 26.98 -14.74
CA ASP A 105 -1.72 26.95 -14.00
C ASP A 105 -1.99 28.33 -13.35
N THR A 106 -3.25 28.59 -13.05
CA THR A 106 -3.74 29.85 -12.46
C THR A 106 -4.48 29.62 -11.14
N ASP A 107 -4.51 28.38 -10.68
CA ASP A 107 -5.18 27.86 -9.48
C ASP A 107 -4.38 26.62 -9.01
N ASP A 108 -3.10 26.80 -8.64
CA ASP A 108 -2.12 25.69 -8.47
C ASP A 108 -2.46 24.70 -7.33
N ASP A 109 -3.46 25.00 -6.51
CA ASP A 109 -3.98 24.10 -5.48
C ASP A 109 -5.41 23.62 -5.72
N ASN A 110 -6.01 24.09 -6.82
CA ASN A 110 -7.36 23.78 -7.29
C ASN A 110 -8.44 23.99 -6.20
N ASP A 111 -8.24 24.93 -5.28
CA ASP A 111 -9.22 25.29 -4.24
C ASP A 111 -10.37 26.17 -4.77
N GLY A 112 -10.22 26.68 -6.00
CA GLY A 112 -11.18 27.50 -6.72
C GLY A 112 -10.97 29.00 -6.55
N ILE A 113 -9.85 29.43 -5.96
CA ILE A 113 -9.40 30.81 -5.85
C ILE A 113 -8.13 30.95 -6.69
N LEU A 114 -8.16 31.84 -7.69
CA LEU A 114 -7.01 32.07 -8.56
C LEU A 114 -5.79 32.61 -7.77
N ASP A 115 -4.58 32.24 -8.19
CA ASP A 115 -3.33 32.55 -7.46
C ASP A 115 -3.11 34.04 -7.17
N ASP A 116 -3.60 34.93 -8.06
CA ASP A 116 -3.47 36.37 -7.90
C ASP A 116 -4.41 36.97 -6.83
N GLU A 117 -5.43 36.20 -6.46
CA GLU A 117 -6.40 36.49 -5.40
C GLU A 117 -6.21 35.59 -4.16
N ASP A 118 -5.38 34.55 -4.26
CA ASP A 118 -5.17 33.59 -3.18
C ASP A 118 -3.99 33.96 -2.25
N THR A 119 -4.20 33.66 -0.97
CA THR A 119 -3.20 33.82 0.09
C THR A 119 -2.32 32.58 0.30
N ILE A 120 -2.74 31.40 -0.21
CA ILE A 120 -2.00 30.14 -0.12
C ILE A 120 -1.99 29.48 -1.51
N PRO A 121 -1.40 30.14 -2.53
CA PRO A 121 -1.64 29.84 -3.94
C PRO A 121 -1.07 28.51 -4.43
N ILE A 122 -0.51 27.67 -3.55
CA ILE A 122 0.07 26.38 -3.90
C ILE A 122 -0.31 25.35 -2.85
N THR A 123 -0.37 24.09 -3.27
CA THR A 123 -0.62 22.99 -2.34
C THR A 123 0.43 22.94 -1.22
N ILE A 124 0.04 22.36 -0.08
CA ILE A 124 0.98 22.15 1.02
C ILE A 124 2.13 21.21 0.63
N SER A 125 1.86 20.20 -0.20
CA SER A 125 2.86 19.26 -0.70
C SER A 125 3.90 19.98 -1.55
N GLU A 126 3.49 20.87 -2.46
CA GLU A 126 4.44 21.65 -3.26
C GLU A 126 5.30 22.55 -2.37
N LYS A 127 4.67 23.27 -1.44
CA LYS A 127 5.38 24.14 -0.48
C LYS A 127 6.43 23.37 0.31
N LEU A 128 6.10 22.19 0.81
CA LEU A 128 7.03 21.36 1.58
C LEU A 128 8.12 20.76 0.70
N THR A 129 7.81 20.33 -0.52
CA THR A 129 8.81 19.86 -1.50
C THR A 129 9.81 20.98 -1.80
N ARG A 130 9.34 22.20 -2.08
CA ARG A 130 10.21 23.39 -2.28
C ARG A 130 11.11 23.67 -1.07
N GLN A 131 10.57 23.53 0.14
CA GLN A 131 11.30 23.81 1.36
C GLN A 131 12.37 22.76 1.69
N TYR A 132 12.11 21.50 1.39
CA TYR A 132 12.93 20.36 1.81
C TYR A 132 13.56 19.58 0.65
N MET A 133 13.56 20.15 -0.56
CA MET A 133 14.05 19.55 -1.81
C MET A 133 15.37 18.79 -1.64
N THR A 134 16.41 19.45 -1.13
CA THR A 134 17.73 18.83 -0.91
C THR A 134 17.69 17.66 0.07
N GLU A 135 16.83 17.70 1.10
CA GLU A 135 16.68 16.58 2.03
C GLU A 135 15.98 15.39 1.35
N ILE A 136 14.94 15.67 0.56
CA ILE A 136 14.19 14.67 -0.21
C ILE A 136 15.10 13.98 -1.23
N GLU A 137 15.80 14.75 -2.06
CA GLU A 137 16.75 14.22 -3.06
C GLU A 137 17.88 13.41 -2.43
N SER A 138 18.37 13.82 -1.25
CA SER A 138 19.46 13.11 -0.57
C SER A 138 19.10 11.68 -0.15
N CYS A 139 17.81 11.36 -0.07
CA CYS A 139 17.31 10.03 0.23
C CYS A 139 17.16 9.14 -1.00
N PHE A 140 17.28 9.69 -2.21
CA PHE A 140 17.16 8.92 -3.44
C PHE A 140 18.44 8.13 -3.73
N VAL A 141 18.43 6.86 -3.33
CA VAL A 141 19.53 5.91 -3.53
C VAL A 141 19.01 4.61 -4.12
N ASP A 142 19.84 3.91 -4.90
CA ASP A 142 19.52 2.64 -5.59
C ASP A 142 19.38 1.42 -4.65
N ASP A 143 19.33 1.66 -3.32
CA ASP A 143 19.04 0.64 -2.32
C ASP A 143 17.70 0.96 -1.65
N GLY A 144 16.67 0.17 -1.98
CA GLY A 144 15.30 0.41 -1.49
C GLY A 144 15.18 0.40 0.04
N THR A 145 15.99 -0.39 0.76
CA THR A 145 15.95 -0.41 2.24
C THR A 145 16.56 0.86 2.83
N ILE A 146 17.71 1.30 2.31
CA ILE A 146 18.35 2.55 2.75
C ILE A 146 17.47 3.75 2.39
N ARG A 147 16.89 3.76 1.18
CA ARG A 147 15.95 4.79 0.73
C ARG A 147 14.75 4.92 1.66
N LEU A 148 14.10 3.80 1.98
CA LEU A 148 12.94 3.76 2.87
C LEU A 148 13.27 4.27 4.28
N LEU A 149 14.40 3.84 4.86
CA LEU A 149 14.86 4.30 6.17
C LEU A 149 15.21 5.80 6.16
N CYS A 150 15.78 6.30 5.07
CA CYS A 150 16.11 7.71 4.92
C CYS A 150 14.84 8.56 4.93
N TYR A 151 13.86 8.21 4.10
CA TYR A 151 12.57 8.90 4.09
C TYR A 151 11.84 8.77 5.43
N GLY A 152 11.88 7.61 6.08
CA GLY A 152 11.32 7.45 7.43
C GLY A 152 11.88 8.49 8.42
N ASN A 153 13.21 8.64 8.48
CA ASN A 153 13.83 9.65 9.35
C ASN A 153 13.49 11.10 8.95
N PHE A 154 13.38 11.37 7.64
CA PHE A 154 12.97 12.68 7.13
C PHE A 154 11.55 13.02 7.60
N PHE A 155 10.59 12.11 7.45
CA PHE A 155 9.20 12.32 7.84
C PHE A 155 9.00 12.37 9.36
N ASP A 156 9.72 11.56 10.13
CA ASP A 156 9.76 11.66 11.60
C ASP A 156 10.21 13.07 12.04
N SER A 157 11.29 13.57 11.44
CA SER A 157 11.79 14.93 11.70
C SER A 157 10.86 16.01 11.16
N LEU A 158 10.18 15.77 10.05
CA LEU A 158 9.22 16.71 9.47
C LEU A 158 8.02 16.88 10.38
N VAL A 159 7.47 15.79 10.94
CA VAL A 159 6.41 15.85 11.94
C VAL A 159 6.83 16.79 13.07
N ASP A 160 8.06 16.70 13.57
CA ASP A 160 8.59 17.57 14.62
C ASP A 160 8.68 19.06 14.24
N ARG A 161 9.07 19.34 12.98
CA ARG A 161 9.23 20.70 12.44
C ARG A 161 7.91 21.36 12.06
N ASP A 162 6.92 20.58 11.64
CA ASP A 162 5.64 21.10 11.17
C ASP A 162 4.65 21.34 12.33
N ALA A 163 3.80 22.36 12.15
CA ALA A 163 2.78 22.73 13.13
C ALA A 163 1.46 22.00 12.89
N ASN A 164 1.21 21.55 11.66
CA ASN A 164 0.05 20.76 11.26
C ASN A 164 0.47 19.30 11.07
N ASN A 165 -0.30 18.40 11.65
CA ASN A 165 -0.02 16.96 11.62
C ASN A 165 -0.44 16.32 10.29
N ASP A 166 -1.26 16.99 9.50
CA ASP A 166 -1.76 16.48 8.21
C ASP A 166 -0.77 16.73 7.06
N ASP A 167 0.01 17.82 7.14
CA ASP A 167 0.92 18.26 6.08
C ASP A 167 1.98 17.20 5.70
N PRO A 168 2.62 16.47 6.66
CA PRO A 168 3.55 15.39 6.32
C PRO A 168 2.87 14.24 5.57
N LEU A 169 1.59 13.97 5.86
CA LEU A 169 0.86 12.87 5.24
C LEU A 169 0.46 13.21 3.79
N GLU A 170 0.04 14.45 3.54
CA GLU A 170 -0.20 14.97 2.19
C GLU A 170 1.10 14.96 1.36
N LEU A 171 2.23 15.36 1.94
CA LEU A 171 3.52 15.27 1.26
C LEU A 171 3.90 13.82 0.93
N ALA A 172 3.73 12.89 1.87
CA ALA A 172 4.03 11.47 1.62
C ALA A 172 3.18 10.88 0.49
N LEU A 173 1.91 11.28 0.40
CA LEU A 173 1.02 10.91 -0.69
C LEU A 173 1.49 11.48 -2.03
N SER A 174 1.78 12.80 -2.09
CA SER A 174 2.23 13.45 -3.32
C SER A 174 3.56 12.87 -3.82
N LEU A 175 4.54 12.69 -2.93
CA LEU A 175 5.84 12.08 -3.29
C LEU A 175 5.70 10.63 -3.77
N SER A 176 4.73 9.89 -3.24
CA SER A 176 4.43 8.54 -3.74
C SER A 176 3.77 8.55 -5.11
N LYS A 177 2.87 9.51 -5.39
CA LYS A 177 2.23 9.67 -6.70
C LYS A 177 3.24 9.95 -7.82
N ILE A 178 4.31 10.69 -7.53
CA ILE A 178 5.38 11.01 -8.48
C ILE A 178 6.54 9.99 -8.46
N GLY A 179 6.43 8.91 -7.68
CA GLY A 179 7.42 7.82 -7.68
C GLY A 179 8.68 8.05 -6.85
N VAL A 180 8.76 9.13 -6.08
CA VAL A 180 9.89 9.45 -5.18
C VAL A 180 9.93 8.50 -3.98
N ILE A 181 8.75 8.10 -3.50
CA ILE A 181 8.57 7.15 -2.39
C ILE A 181 7.82 5.93 -2.91
N ASP A 182 8.44 4.75 -2.77
CA ASP A 182 7.86 3.49 -3.24
C ASP A 182 6.58 3.09 -2.50
N ASP A 183 6.51 3.38 -1.20
CA ASP A 183 5.42 2.95 -0.34
C ASP A 183 5.01 4.04 0.65
N CYS A 184 3.92 4.72 0.34
CA CYS A 184 3.35 5.71 1.25
C CYS A 184 2.72 5.10 2.51
N HIS A 185 2.35 3.80 2.50
CA HIS A 185 1.85 3.11 3.69
C HIS A 185 2.91 3.08 4.78
N PHE A 186 4.13 2.63 4.45
CA PHE A 186 5.23 2.58 5.40
C PHE A 186 5.60 3.97 5.92
N ILE A 187 5.72 4.97 5.05
CA ILE A 187 6.03 6.33 5.49
C ILE A 187 4.93 6.88 6.39
N SER A 188 3.68 6.59 6.09
CA SER A 188 2.55 6.99 6.93
C SER A 188 2.57 6.31 8.28
N HIS A 189 3.03 5.05 8.37
CA HIS A 189 3.30 4.39 9.65
C HIS A 189 4.26 5.22 10.50
N VAL A 190 5.40 5.64 9.93
CA VAL A 190 6.37 6.46 10.65
C VAL A 190 5.75 7.79 11.11
N ILE A 191 5.02 8.46 10.23
CA ILE A 191 4.31 9.72 10.53
C ILE A 191 3.32 9.54 11.69
N GLY A 192 2.50 8.48 11.64
CA GLY A 192 1.51 8.15 12.68
C GLY A 192 2.15 7.87 14.04
N HIS A 193 3.29 7.18 14.05
CA HIS A 193 4.06 6.94 15.27
C HIS A 193 4.55 8.27 15.88
N ALA A 194 5.20 9.11 15.08
CA ALA A 194 5.73 10.40 15.52
C ALA A 194 4.64 11.34 16.05
N ILE A 195 3.47 11.39 15.39
CA ILE A 195 2.33 12.22 15.82
C ILE A 195 1.71 11.69 17.13
N PHE A 196 1.66 10.37 17.31
CA PHE A 196 1.21 9.81 18.59
C PHE A 196 2.14 10.20 19.75
N ASP A 197 3.45 10.21 19.54
CA ASP A 197 4.39 10.61 20.59
C ASP A 197 4.20 12.07 21.03
N LYS A 198 3.71 12.95 20.13
CA LYS A 198 3.33 14.34 20.45
C LYS A 198 2.00 14.45 21.20
N THR A 199 0.99 13.70 20.80
CA THR A 199 -0.42 13.90 21.23
C THR A 199 -0.86 12.96 22.35
N SER A 200 -0.31 11.75 22.37
CA SER A 200 -0.65 10.63 23.27
C SER A 200 -2.14 10.30 23.32
N LYS A 201 -2.90 10.60 22.26
CA LYS A 201 -4.36 10.40 22.20
C LYS A 201 -4.77 9.77 20.89
N ILE A 202 -5.31 8.55 20.98
CA ILE A 202 -5.81 7.78 19.84
C ILE A 202 -6.87 8.59 19.10
N SER A 203 -8.02 8.91 19.70
CA SER A 203 -9.14 9.54 18.96
C SER A 203 -8.86 10.90 18.31
N GLN A 204 -7.85 11.66 18.77
CA GLN A 204 -7.46 12.92 18.12
C GLN A 204 -6.67 12.71 16.82
N ASN A 205 -6.11 11.51 16.63
CA ASN A 205 -5.31 11.15 15.47
C ASN A 205 -6.16 10.50 14.36
N PHE A 206 -7.42 10.14 14.61
CA PHE A 206 -8.27 9.44 13.63
C PHE A 206 -9.25 10.34 12.85
N ASP A 207 -9.04 11.66 12.89
CA ASP A 207 -9.85 12.65 12.15
C ASP A 207 -9.33 12.92 10.72
N PHE A 208 -8.36 12.11 10.26
CA PHE A 208 -7.75 12.30 8.95
C PHE A 208 -8.64 11.74 7.82
N ASN A 209 -8.85 12.57 6.80
CA ASN A 209 -9.79 12.32 5.71
C ASN A 209 -9.12 12.11 4.32
N GLY A 210 -7.97 11.42 4.20
CA GLY A 210 -7.32 11.04 2.90
C GLY A 210 -7.32 9.54 2.57
N SER A 211 -7.23 9.10 1.30
CA SER A 211 -7.67 7.72 0.93
C SER A 211 -6.60 6.63 0.70
N LEU A 212 -5.30 6.94 0.53
CA LEU A 212 -4.31 5.90 0.17
C LEU A 212 -3.38 5.52 1.33
N CYS A 213 -2.84 6.51 2.05
CA CYS A 213 -1.80 6.28 3.06
C CYS A 213 -2.35 6.30 4.50
N ARG A 214 -3.66 6.53 4.66
CA ARG A 214 -4.38 6.60 5.94
C ARG A 214 -4.22 5.33 6.79
N GLY A 215 -4.32 4.16 6.17
CA GLY A 215 -4.17 2.88 6.88
C GLY A 215 -2.82 2.79 7.59
N GLY A 216 -1.73 3.08 6.88
CA GLY A 216 -0.38 3.12 7.46
C GLY A 216 -0.28 4.09 8.63
N TYR A 217 -0.84 5.29 8.50
CA TYR A 217 -0.88 6.27 9.59
C TYR A 217 -1.55 5.71 10.86
N TYR A 218 -2.72 5.09 10.73
CA TYR A 218 -3.42 4.49 11.87
C TYR A 218 -2.66 3.31 12.49
N HIS A 219 -1.97 2.52 11.65
CA HIS A 219 -1.10 1.45 12.13
C HIS A 219 0.04 2.01 12.98
N GLY A 220 0.67 3.11 12.53
CA GLY A 220 1.72 3.81 13.27
C GLY A 220 1.25 4.36 14.62
N VAL A 221 0.08 5.01 14.65
CA VAL A 221 -0.53 5.52 15.89
C VAL A 221 -0.76 4.40 16.89
N MET A 222 -1.32 3.28 16.43
CA MET A 222 -1.59 2.13 17.29
C MET A 222 -0.30 1.40 17.71
N GLY A 223 0.66 1.25 16.81
CA GLY A 223 2.00 0.73 17.08
C GLY A 223 2.66 1.52 18.21
N ALA A 224 2.70 2.85 18.11
CA ALA A 224 3.27 3.73 19.13
C ALA A 224 2.55 3.64 20.48
N PHE A 225 1.22 3.53 20.48
CA PHE A 225 0.43 3.35 21.69
C PHE A 225 0.85 2.07 22.44
N PHE A 226 0.89 0.93 21.76
CA PHE A 226 1.26 -0.35 22.38
C PHE A 226 2.76 -0.45 22.71
N HIS A 227 3.62 0.14 21.88
CA HIS A 227 5.05 0.26 22.17
C HIS A 227 5.29 1.03 23.48
N ASN A 228 4.61 2.17 23.66
CA ASN A 228 4.66 2.96 24.88
C ASN A 228 4.20 2.19 26.13
N LEU A 229 3.15 1.36 26.02
CA LEU A 229 2.70 0.49 27.12
C LEU A 229 3.79 -0.53 27.48
N LYS A 230 4.36 -1.20 26.48
CA LYS A 230 5.41 -2.19 26.68
C LYS A 230 6.66 -1.59 27.32
N ASP A 231 7.12 -0.44 26.83
CA ASP A 231 8.31 0.26 27.34
C ASP A 231 8.16 0.70 28.79
N LYS A 232 6.94 1.09 29.17
CA LYS A 232 6.60 1.43 30.56
C LYS A 232 6.28 0.20 31.41
N ASN A 233 6.27 -1.00 30.81
CA ASN A 233 5.86 -2.25 31.43
C ASN A 233 4.43 -2.15 32.03
N GLU A 234 3.56 -1.44 31.32
CA GLU A 234 2.14 -1.29 31.60
C GLU A 234 1.33 -2.38 30.87
N PRO A 235 0.29 -2.95 31.51
CA PRO A 235 -0.54 -3.94 30.86
C PRO A 235 -1.37 -3.32 29.72
N ILE A 236 -1.67 -4.12 28.70
CA ILE A 236 -2.66 -3.74 27.69
C ILE A 236 -4.04 -3.52 28.34
N PRO A 237 -4.92 -2.67 27.75
CA PRO A 237 -6.25 -2.45 28.27
C PRO A 237 -7.05 -3.75 28.39
N ASP A 238 -7.77 -3.93 29.51
CA ASP A 238 -8.59 -5.13 29.78
C ASP A 238 -9.69 -5.37 28.72
N ASN A 239 -10.07 -4.34 27.97
CA ASN A 239 -11.07 -4.45 26.91
C ASN A 239 -10.64 -3.66 25.66
N LEU A 240 -9.96 -4.35 24.75
CA LEU A 240 -9.46 -3.79 23.49
C LEU A 240 -10.57 -3.29 22.56
N THR A 241 -11.79 -3.84 22.67
CA THR A 241 -12.92 -3.40 21.83
C THR A 241 -13.30 -1.94 22.03
N LEU A 242 -12.93 -1.35 23.18
CA LEU A 242 -13.27 0.04 23.51
C LEU A 242 -12.30 1.06 22.90
N ILE A 243 -11.13 0.62 22.44
CA ILE A 243 -10.06 1.50 21.94
C ILE A 243 -10.57 2.36 20.77
N CYS A 244 -11.30 1.73 19.84
CA CYS A 244 -11.77 2.37 18.61
C CYS A 244 -13.25 2.80 18.69
N ASN A 245 -13.89 2.76 19.86
CA ASN A 245 -15.34 2.99 19.98
C ASN A 245 -15.78 4.36 19.48
N ASP A 246 -14.96 5.39 19.65
CA ASP A 246 -15.26 6.76 19.19
C ASP A 246 -15.36 6.84 17.66
N LEU A 247 -14.91 5.82 16.93
CA LEU A 247 -14.93 5.73 15.47
C LEU A 247 -16.08 4.86 14.93
N ILE A 248 -16.92 4.29 15.79
CA ILE A 248 -18.06 3.47 15.34
C ILE A 248 -18.96 4.29 14.40
N GLY A 249 -19.30 3.72 13.24
CA GLY A 249 -20.12 4.39 12.23
C GLY A 249 -19.34 5.26 11.25
N THR A 250 -18.02 5.31 11.36
CA THR A 250 -17.12 5.89 10.34
C THR A 250 -16.45 4.78 9.53
N SER A 251 -15.80 5.16 8.43
CA SER A 251 -14.93 4.27 7.65
C SER A 251 -13.63 3.92 8.38
N ASN A 252 -13.18 4.76 9.32
CA ASN A 252 -11.90 4.61 10.05
C ASN A 252 -11.94 3.50 11.12
N TYR A 253 -13.12 2.97 11.45
CA TYR A 253 -13.24 1.99 12.52
C TYR A 253 -12.44 0.70 12.25
N LEU A 254 -12.53 0.17 11.03
CA LEU A 254 -11.84 -1.07 10.67
C LEU A 254 -10.33 -0.87 10.62
N ASP A 255 -9.85 0.27 10.10
CA ASP A 255 -8.42 0.57 10.09
C ASP A 255 -7.86 0.75 11.50
N CYS A 256 -8.63 1.35 12.42
CA CYS A 256 -8.27 1.41 13.83
C CYS A 256 -8.15 0.01 14.43
N MET A 257 -9.14 -0.86 14.21
CA MET A 257 -9.11 -2.24 14.70
C MET A 257 -7.99 -3.07 14.06
N HIS A 258 -7.67 -2.82 12.79
CA HIS A 258 -6.52 -3.40 12.11
C HIS A 258 -5.21 -2.94 12.77
N GLY A 259 -5.06 -1.64 13.04
CA GLY A 259 -3.95 -1.07 13.77
C GLY A 259 -3.79 -1.62 15.19
N VAL A 260 -4.88 -1.95 15.90
CA VAL A 260 -4.80 -2.69 17.19
C VAL A 260 -4.01 -3.99 17.02
N GLY A 261 -4.21 -4.70 15.92
CA GLY A 261 -3.45 -5.89 15.54
C GLY A 261 -1.95 -5.64 15.43
N HIS A 262 -1.54 -4.61 14.68
CA HIS A 262 -0.14 -4.19 14.59
C HIS A 262 0.45 -3.88 15.97
N GLY A 263 -0.31 -3.14 16.79
CA GLY A 263 0.09 -2.81 18.16
C GLY A 263 0.28 -4.04 19.06
N LEU A 264 -0.57 -5.05 18.92
CA LEU A 264 -0.45 -6.30 19.68
C LEU A 264 0.84 -7.07 19.34
N VAL A 265 1.27 -7.08 18.07
CA VAL A 265 2.57 -7.66 17.71
C VAL A 265 3.72 -6.85 18.28
N ASN A 266 3.64 -5.52 18.24
CA ASN A 266 4.65 -4.68 18.90
C ASN A 266 4.75 -4.97 20.40
N TYR A 267 3.62 -5.24 21.06
CA TYR A 267 3.58 -5.65 22.46
C TYR A 267 4.12 -7.08 22.68
N TYR A 268 3.75 -8.03 21.82
CA TYR A 268 4.11 -9.46 21.84
C TYR A 268 4.95 -9.90 20.62
N PRO A 269 6.18 -9.39 20.42
CA PRO A 269 6.89 -9.46 19.13
C PRO A 269 7.33 -10.87 18.69
N VAL A 270 7.35 -11.84 19.60
CA VAL A 270 7.81 -13.21 19.32
C VAL A 270 6.64 -14.21 19.31
N ASP A 271 5.46 -13.80 19.79
CA ASP A 271 4.36 -14.72 20.08
C ASP A 271 3.09 -14.27 19.35
N LEU A 272 3.01 -14.67 18.07
CA LEU A 272 1.85 -14.39 17.22
C LEU A 272 0.55 -14.99 17.80
N GLU A 273 0.62 -16.18 18.40
CA GLU A 273 -0.54 -16.85 19.01
C GLU A 273 -1.10 -15.98 20.14
N LEU A 274 -0.23 -15.48 21.02
CA LEU A 274 -0.63 -14.60 22.12
C LEU A 274 -1.22 -13.27 21.64
N ALA A 275 -0.67 -12.70 20.56
CA ALA A 275 -1.19 -11.47 19.95
C ALA A 275 -2.61 -11.69 19.38
N ILE A 276 -2.81 -12.74 18.57
CA ILE A 276 -4.12 -13.06 17.96
C ILE A 276 -5.14 -13.45 19.03
N ASP A 277 -4.74 -14.11 20.12
CA ASP A 277 -5.67 -14.48 21.19
C ASP A 277 -6.35 -13.27 21.84
N GLN A 278 -5.70 -12.10 21.81
CA GLN A 278 -6.34 -10.86 22.26
C GLN A 278 -7.45 -10.38 21.31
N CYS A 279 -7.37 -10.73 20.03
CA CYS A 279 -8.40 -10.42 19.03
C CYS A 279 -9.61 -11.37 19.11
N HIS A 280 -9.47 -12.60 19.65
CA HIS A 280 -10.57 -13.56 19.76
C HIS A 280 -11.74 -13.12 20.65
N GLN A 281 -11.55 -12.08 21.46
CA GLN A 281 -12.58 -11.54 22.34
C GLN A 281 -13.54 -10.57 21.64
N MET A 282 -13.35 -10.34 20.33
CA MET A 282 -14.02 -9.31 19.55
C MET A 282 -15.14 -9.87 18.65
N SER A 283 -15.88 -9.00 17.95
CA SER A 283 -16.80 -9.40 16.87
C SER A 283 -16.04 -10.07 15.73
N TYR A 284 -16.75 -10.75 14.83
CA TYR A 284 -16.10 -11.38 13.68
C TYR A 284 -15.27 -10.39 12.86
N PHE A 285 -15.80 -9.21 12.55
CA PHE A 285 -15.02 -8.22 11.79
C PHE A 285 -13.95 -7.53 12.59
N GLN A 286 -14.22 -7.22 13.86
CA GLN A 286 -13.20 -6.66 14.74
C GLN A 286 -12.02 -7.65 14.87
N TYR A 287 -12.34 -8.93 15.05
CA TYR A 287 -11.37 -10.02 15.05
C TYR A 287 -10.66 -10.13 13.71
N TYR A 288 -11.38 -10.17 12.60
CA TYR A 288 -10.77 -10.26 11.26
C TYR A 288 -9.81 -9.10 11.02
N ALA A 289 -10.22 -7.86 11.30
CA ALA A 289 -9.36 -6.68 11.17
C ALA A 289 -8.15 -6.77 12.08
N CYS A 290 -8.36 -7.02 13.38
CA CYS A 290 -7.30 -7.13 14.39
C CYS A 290 -6.32 -8.26 14.09
N ALA A 291 -6.81 -9.47 13.81
CA ALA A 291 -5.99 -10.63 13.50
C ALA A 291 -5.25 -10.45 12.17
N SER A 292 -5.90 -9.87 11.14
CA SER A 292 -5.23 -9.57 9.88
C SER A 292 -4.11 -8.55 10.06
N GLY A 293 -4.31 -7.49 10.85
CA GLY A 293 -3.27 -6.52 11.14
C GLY A 293 -2.13 -7.10 11.97
N ALA A 294 -2.44 -7.95 12.96
CA ALA A 294 -1.41 -8.68 13.70
C ALA A 294 -0.62 -9.62 12.77
N MET A 295 -1.28 -10.36 11.89
CA MET A 295 -0.60 -11.26 10.97
C MET A 295 0.24 -10.49 9.95
N MET A 296 -0.27 -9.39 9.39
CA MET A 296 0.47 -8.52 8.48
C MET A 296 1.75 -7.99 9.11
N GLU A 297 1.65 -7.40 10.31
CA GLU A 297 2.79 -6.89 11.06
C GLU A 297 3.79 -7.99 11.42
N TYR A 298 3.30 -9.15 11.84
CA TYR A 298 4.16 -10.28 12.16
C TYR A 298 4.88 -10.83 10.93
N THR A 299 4.16 -11.00 9.81
CA THR A 299 4.78 -11.51 8.58
C THR A 299 5.79 -10.52 8.02
N ASP A 300 5.50 -9.22 8.08
CA ASP A 300 6.43 -8.18 7.68
C ASP A 300 7.70 -8.18 8.55
N ASN A 301 7.56 -8.16 9.88
CA ASN A 301 8.68 -8.24 10.82
C ASN A 301 9.57 -9.47 10.57
N ARG A 302 8.95 -10.63 10.31
CA ARG A 302 9.66 -11.87 10.01
C ARG A 302 10.41 -11.81 8.67
N LEU A 303 9.86 -11.16 7.65
CA LEU A 303 10.55 -10.96 6.37
C LEU A 303 11.72 -9.99 6.53
N THR A 304 11.52 -8.89 7.23
CA THR A 304 12.56 -7.90 7.50
C THR A 304 13.71 -8.48 8.31
N GLU A 305 13.44 -9.27 9.35
CA GLU A 305 14.47 -9.82 10.23
C GLU A 305 15.22 -11.03 9.62
N PHE A 306 14.51 -11.91 8.90
CA PHE A 306 15.06 -13.21 8.47
C PHE A 306 15.14 -13.39 6.94
N GLY A 307 14.62 -12.44 6.17
CA GLY A 307 14.59 -12.45 4.71
C GLY A 307 13.64 -13.49 4.11
N GLU A 308 13.54 -13.46 2.78
CA GLU A 308 12.73 -14.39 1.97
C GLU A 308 13.41 -15.76 1.80
N THR A 309 13.72 -16.43 2.90
CA THR A 309 14.31 -17.78 2.85
C THR A 309 13.22 -18.85 2.90
N LYS A 310 13.48 -19.99 2.25
CA LYS A 310 12.59 -21.16 2.32
C LYS A 310 12.24 -21.56 3.76
N GLU A 311 13.23 -21.52 4.66
CA GLU A 311 13.05 -21.85 6.07
C GLU A 311 12.14 -20.84 6.76
N ASN A 312 12.35 -19.54 6.54
CA ASN A 312 11.50 -18.50 7.14
C ASN A 312 10.06 -18.63 6.66
N LEU A 313 9.85 -18.58 5.34
CA LEU A 313 8.53 -18.59 4.71
C LEU A 313 7.70 -19.83 5.08
N SER A 314 8.35 -20.99 5.22
CA SER A 314 7.65 -22.24 5.57
C SER A 314 7.27 -22.35 7.06
N ASN A 315 7.89 -21.55 7.92
CA ASN A 315 7.72 -21.62 9.38
C ASN A 315 7.01 -20.42 10.00
N MET A 316 6.66 -19.38 9.22
CA MET A 316 5.95 -18.20 9.72
C MET A 316 4.55 -18.54 10.23
N CYS A 317 3.79 -19.34 9.48
CA CYS A 317 2.40 -19.69 9.78
C CYS A 317 2.26 -21.21 9.89
N LEU A 318 2.14 -21.73 11.11
CA LEU A 318 2.11 -23.17 11.38
C LEU A 318 0.73 -23.66 11.83
N GLU A 319 0.16 -24.63 11.12
CA GLU A 319 -1.10 -25.34 11.49
C GLU A 319 -1.03 -26.01 12.87
N SER A 320 0.17 -26.28 13.38
CA SER A 320 0.36 -26.87 14.71
C SER A 320 0.19 -25.87 15.86
N ILE A 321 0.21 -24.57 15.55
CA ILE A 321 0.14 -23.46 16.51
C ILE A 321 -1.19 -22.73 16.32
N LEU A 322 -1.52 -22.38 15.08
CA LEU A 322 -2.71 -21.61 14.74
C LEU A 322 -3.91 -22.53 14.51
N ASN A 323 -5.11 -22.07 14.87
CA ASN A 323 -6.33 -22.75 14.46
C ASN A 323 -6.50 -22.68 12.93
N ASN A 324 -7.43 -23.44 12.36
CA ASN A 324 -7.56 -23.54 10.90
C ASN A 324 -7.90 -22.18 10.23
N PHE A 325 -8.65 -21.31 10.89
CA PHE A 325 -8.97 -19.99 10.34
C PHE A 325 -7.75 -19.07 10.37
N ASP A 326 -7.09 -18.98 11.53
CA ASP A 326 -5.88 -18.19 11.72
C ASP A 326 -4.74 -18.63 10.80
N PHE A 327 -4.56 -19.95 10.64
CA PHE A 327 -3.56 -20.50 9.73
C PHE A 327 -3.78 -20.03 8.30
N GLN A 328 -5.03 -20.07 7.83
CA GLN A 328 -5.35 -19.67 6.46
C GLN A 328 -5.18 -18.17 6.27
N MET A 329 -5.61 -17.36 7.25
CA MET A 329 -5.43 -15.91 7.23
C MET A 329 -3.95 -15.53 7.28
N CYS A 330 -3.15 -16.17 8.13
CA CYS A 330 -1.72 -15.94 8.25
C CYS A 330 -1.02 -16.29 6.93
N SER A 331 -1.35 -17.45 6.34
CA SER A 331 -0.79 -17.88 5.06
C SER A 331 -1.12 -16.92 3.90
N ARG A 332 -2.31 -16.31 3.92
CA ARG A 332 -2.68 -15.24 2.98
C ARG A 332 -1.85 -13.98 3.20
N ASN A 333 -1.65 -13.58 4.45
CA ASN A 333 -0.83 -12.40 4.79
C ASN A 333 0.63 -12.53 4.34
N ILE A 334 1.20 -13.74 4.25
CA ILE A 334 2.51 -13.95 3.60
C ILE A 334 2.50 -13.41 2.16
N GLY A 335 1.43 -13.67 1.40
CA GLY A 335 1.29 -13.18 0.03
C GLY A 335 1.19 -11.65 -0.06
N ILE A 336 0.54 -11.01 0.93
CA ILE A 336 0.44 -9.55 1.03
C ILE A 336 1.81 -8.96 1.35
N SER A 337 2.47 -9.41 2.43
CA SER A 337 3.79 -8.90 2.82
C SER A 337 4.84 -9.12 1.73
N LEU A 338 4.80 -10.24 1.00
CA LEU A 338 5.69 -10.46 -0.14
C LEU A 338 5.46 -9.48 -1.29
N ALA A 339 4.21 -9.06 -1.53
CA ALA A 339 3.92 -8.03 -2.53
C ALA A 339 4.61 -6.72 -2.17
N PHE A 340 4.43 -6.22 -0.95
CA PHE A 340 5.09 -5.01 -0.45
C PHE A 340 6.62 -5.14 -0.48
N HIS A 341 7.17 -6.22 0.09
CA HIS A 341 8.62 -6.43 0.19
C HIS A 341 9.32 -6.55 -1.18
N ASN A 342 8.56 -6.87 -2.23
CA ASN A 342 9.07 -6.99 -3.60
C ASN A 342 8.58 -5.87 -4.53
N ASN A 343 8.15 -4.74 -3.97
CA ASN A 343 7.65 -3.58 -4.74
C ASN A 343 6.58 -3.97 -5.77
N HIS A 344 5.65 -4.82 -5.33
CA HIS A 344 4.56 -5.36 -6.14
C HIS A 344 5.01 -6.09 -7.43
N ASP A 345 6.26 -6.56 -7.50
CA ASP A 345 6.71 -7.47 -8.56
C ASP A 345 6.10 -8.87 -8.34
N PHE A 346 5.11 -9.19 -9.17
CA PHE A 346 4.41 -10.48 -9.11
C PHE A 346 5.33 -11.67 -9.36
N GLU A 347 6.27 -11.59 -10.30
CA GLU A 347 7.16 -12.70 -10.65
C GLU A 347 8.18 -12.98 -9.56
N LYS A 348 8.72 -11.93 -8.93
CA LYS A 348 9.60 -12.04 -7.77
C LYS A 348 8.85 -12.63 -6.58
N SER A 349 7.70 -12.06 -6.22
CA SER A 349 6.88 -12.49 -5.08
C SER A 349 6.34 -13.93 -5.23
N SER A 350 5.94 -14.31 -6.45
CA SER A 350 5.43 -15.66 -6.76
C SER A 350 6.50 -16.73 -6.57
N LYS A 351 7.76 -16.45 -6.93
CA LYS A 351 8.89 -17.36 -6.65
C LYS A 351 9.06 -17.56 -5.15
N SER A 352 8.83 -16.52 -4.35
CA SER A 352 8.90 -16.61 -2.89
C SER A 352 7.77 -17.45 -2.31
N CYS A 353 6.51 -17.24 -2.71
CA CYS A 353 5.42 -18.14 -2.31
C CYS A 353 5.72 -19.61 -2.69
N GLN A 354 6.33 -19.87 -3.86
CA GLN A 354 6.68 -21.22 -4.30
C GLN A 354 7.70 -21.95 -3.41
N MET A 355 8.45 -21.22 -2.58
CA MET A 355 9.38 -21.83 -1.62
C MET A 355 8.67 -22.45 -0.41
N ILE A 356 7.42 -22.05 -0.12
CA ILE A 356 6.65 -22.55 1.02
C ILE A 356 6.38 -24.05 0.85
N GLU A 357 6.80 -24.85 1.85
CA GLU A 357 6.69 -26.31 1.78
C GLU A 357 5.25 -26.81 1.87
N ASN A 358 4.46 -26.27 2.81
CA ASN A 358 3.05 -26.63 2.97
C ASN A 358 2.26 -26.20 1.72
N GLU A 359 1.56 -27.15 1.10
CA GLU A 359 0.83 -26.91 -0.16
C GLU A 359 -0.34 -25.95 0.00
N GLN A 360 -1.12 -26.08 1.07
CA GLN A 360 -2.26 -25.20 1.34
C GLN A 360 -1.79 -23.75 1.59
N SER A 361 -0.75 -23.58 2.42
CA SER A 361 -0.18 -22.27 2.72
C SER A 361 0.39 -21.61 1.45
N ARG A 362 1.10 -22.37 0.62
CA ARG A 362 1.63 -21.91 -0.67
C ARG A 362 0.52 -21.43 -1.60
N ASP A 363 -0.57 -22.20 -1.73
CA ASP A 363 -1.68 -21.83 -2.60
C ASP A 363 -2.40 -20.57 -2.09
N LEU A 364 -2.58 -20.44 -0.78
CA LEU A 364 -3.17 -19.25 -0.15
C LEU A 364 -2.29 -18.01 -0.35
N CYS A 365 -0.97 -18.14 -0.19
CA CYS A 365 0.00 -17.08 -0.49
C CYS A 365 -0.15 -16.60 -1.94
N LEU A 366 -0.18 -17.53 -2.90
CA LEU A 366 -0.31 -17.20 -4.33
C LEU A 366 -1.66 -16.57 -4.70
N VAL A 367 -2.75 -17.03 -4.08
CA VAL A 367 -4.09 -16.43 -4.30
C VAL A 367 -4.11 -15.01 -3.78
N GLN A 368 -3.68 -14.80 -2.54
CA GLN A 368 -3.70 -13.47 -1.93
C GLN A 368 -2.77 -12.50 -2.64
N LEU A 369 -1.57 -12.96 -3.03
CA LEU A 369 -0.64 -12.17 -3.82
C LEU A 369 -1.29 -11.65 -5.12
N LYS A 370 -2.03 -12.51 -5.85
CA LYS A 370 -2.71 -12.07 -7.08
C LYS A 370 -3.78 -11.01 -6.81
N GLU A 371 -4.53 -11.18 -5.72
CA GLU A 371 -5.54 -10.20 -5.31
C GLU A 371 -4.88 -8.85 -4.99
N GLU A 372 -3.76 -8.86 -4.26
CA GLU A 372 -3.03 -7.67 -3.88
C GLU A 372 -2.45 -6.93 -5.09
N ILE A 373 -1.75 -7.65 -5.98
CA ILE A 373 -1.25 -7.09 -7.24
C ILE A 373 -2.40 -6.55 -8.11
N SER A 374 -3.55 -7.22 -8.12
CA SER A 374 -4.71 -6.72 -8.87
C SER A 374 -5.24 -5.41 -8.29
N LYS A 375 -5.28 -5.26 -6.96
CA LYS A 375 -5.70 -4.01 -6.31
C LYS A 375 -4.72 -2.89 -6.60
N TYR A 376 -3.42 -3.13 -6.41
CA TYR A 376 -2.35 -2.18 -6.72
C TYR A 376 -2.45 -1.64 -8.16
N ASN A 377 -2.68 -2.52 -9.14
CA ASN A 377 -2.84 -2.10 -10.55
C ASN A 377 -4.17 -1.38 -10.85
N MET A 378 -5.18 -1.54 -10.01
CA MET A 378 -6.49 -0.90 -10.16
C MET A 378 -6.55 0.46 -9.47
N ASP A 379 -5.70 0.71 -8.47
CA ASP A 379 -5.63 1.98 -7.74
C ASP A 379 -5.00 3.07 -8.61
N LYS A 380 -5.83 3.63 -9.48
CA LYS A 380 -5.72 5.02 -9.95
C LYS A 380 -6.61 5.88 -9.07
N GLN A 381 -5.98 6.78 -8.30
CA GLN A 381 -6.53 7.99 -7.67
C GLN A 381 -8.06 8.14 -7.69
N ILE A 382 -8.79 7.44 -6.81
CA ILE A 382 -10.15 7.84 -6.45
C ILE A 382 -10.16 8.05 -4.95
N VAL A 383 -10.06 9.30 -4.52
CA VAL A 383 -10.51 9.67 -3.18
C VAL A 383 -12.01 9.44 -3.15
N ILE A 384 -12.43 8.33 -2.53
CA ILE A 384 -13.86 8.05 -2.34
C ILE A 384 -14.37 9.08 -1.33
N PRO A 385 -15.30 9.99 -1.70
CA PRO A 385 -15.82 10.99 -0.78
C PRO A 385 -16.41 10.30 0.46
N GLU A 386 -16.29 10.91 1.65
CA GLU A 386 -16.77 10.32 2.92
C GLU A 386 -18.23 9.82 2.84
N LYS A 387 -19.08 10.53 2.09
CA LYS A 387 -20.49 10.16 1.85
C LYS A 387 -20.67 8.82 1.11
N ASP A 388 -19.64 8.38 0.39
CA ASP A 388 -19.58 7.20 -0.48
C ASP A 388 -18.68 6.10 0.12
N GLN A 389 -18.19 6.27 1.36
CA GLN A 389 -17.40 5.28 2.09
C GLN A 389 -18.28 4.39 2.96
N GLU A 390 -18.10 3.06 2.87
CA GLU A 390 -18.86 2.09 3.67
C GLU A 390 -18.63 2.31 5.17
N LYS A 391 -19.70 2.25 5.95
CA LYS A 391 -19.68 2.45 7.40
C LYS A 391 -19.85 1.13 8.11
N PHE A 392 -18.99 0.89 9.09
CA PHE A 392 -19.06 -0.27 9.95
C PHE A 392 -19.84 0.04 11.23
N GLN A 393 -20.92 -0.71 11.49
CA GLN A 393 -21.93 -0.37 12.50
C GLN A 393 -22.33 -1.58 13.36
N PRO A 394 -21.44 -2.06 14.26
CA PRO A 394 -21.66 -3.24 15.07
C PRO A 394 -22.80 -3.05 16.06
N GLN A 395 -23.67 -4.06 16.20
CA GLN A 395 -24.80 -4.07 17.13
C GLN A 395 -24.63 -5.18 18.18
N TRP A 396 -24.74 -4.81 19.44
CA TRP A 396 -24.48 -5.72 20.57
C TRP A 396 -25.76 -6.40 21.05
N ILE A 397 -25.74 -7.73 21.10
CA ILE A 397 -26.80 -8.56 21.68
C ILE A 397 -26.27 -9.16 22.97
N LYS A 398 -26.99 -8.97 24.08
CA LYS A 398 -26.70 -9.65 25.34
C LYS A 398 -27.68 -10.79 25.59
N GLN A 399 -27.16 -12.01 25.71
CA GLN A 399 -27.93 -13.23 25.94
C GLN A 399 -27.40 -13.96 27.19
N GLY A 400 -28.04 -13.73 28.34
CA GLY A 400 -27.54 -14.19 29.63
C GLY A 400 -26.13 -13.65 29.92
N ASP A 401 -25.15 -14.56 30.03
CA ASP A 401 -23.73 -14.25 30.22
C ASP A 401 -22.95 -14.10 28.89
N LYS A 402 -23.53 -14.51 27.75
CA LYS A 402 -22.92 -14.35 26.43
C LYS A 402 -23.20 -12.95 25.86
N LYS A 403 -22.22 -12.39 25.16
CA LYS A 403 -22.40 -11.20 24.31
C LYS A 403 -22.11 -11.60 22.87
N TRP A 404 -23.04 -11.31 21.98
CA TRP A 404 -22.89 -11.48 20.55
C TRP A 404 -22.87 -10.12 19.87
N ILE A 405 -22.27 -10.08 18.68
CA ILE A 405 -22.22 -8.87 17.87
C ILE A 405 -22.77 -9.23 16.49
N VAL A 406 -23.62 -8.35 15.96
CA VAL A 406 -24.11 -8.39 14.59
C VAL A 406 -23.49 -7.22 13.86
N ASP A 407 -22.70 -7.51 12.84
CA ASP A 407 -21.94 -6.49 12.13
C ASP A 407 -22.71 -6.04 10.89
N PHE A 408 -22.84 -4.72 10.72
CA PHE A 408 -23.46 -4.09 9.56
C PHE A 408 -22.40 -3.33 8.76
N ILE A 409 -22.39 -3.54 7.46
CA ILE A 409 -21.57 -2.80 6.48
C ILE A 409 -22.51 -2.17 5.47
N SER A 410 -22.56 -0.85 5.46
CA SER A 410 -23.41 -0.10 4.53
C SER A 410 -23.02 1.38 4.50
N LEU A 411 -23.33 2.06 3.39
CA LEU A 411 -23.36 3.53 3.33
C LEU A 411 -24.52 4.11 4.17
N ALA A 412 -25.59 3.34 4.38
CA ALA A 412 -26.73 3.74 5.19
C ALA A 412 -26.41 3.69 6.69
N ILE A 413 -26.97 4.62 7.45
CA ILE A 413 -26.90 4.62 8.91
C ILE A 413 -27.94 3.64 9.45
N ILE A 414 -27.48 2.67 10.24
CA ILE A 414 -28.31 1.68 10.93
C ILE A 414 -28.68 2.20 12.31
N SER A 415 -29.96 2.06 12.67
CA SER A 415 -30.52 2.56 13.94
C SER A 415 -31.62 1.63 14.45
N ASP A 416 -32.11 1.88 15.66
CA ASP A 416 -33.23 1.14 16.28
C ASP A 416 -33.08 -0.39 16.22
N PHE A 417 -31.84 -0.89 16.38
CA PHE A 417 -31.57 -2.31 16.35
C PHE A 417 -32.19 -3.01 17.57
N GLU A 418 -33.02 -4.02 17.34
CA GLU A 418 -33.55 -4.89 18.38
C GLU A 418 -33.39 -6.36 18.01
N TYR A 419 -33.08 -7.18 19.01
CA TYR A 419 -33.04 -8.64 18.89
C TYR A 419 -33.94 -9.29 19.94
N LEU A 420 -34.89 -10.10 19.47
CA LEU A 420 -35.79 -10.89 20.31
C LEU A 420 -35.29 -12.34 20.33
N GLU A 421 -34.70 -12.73 21.46
CA GLU A 421 -34.09 -14.05 21.66
C GLU A 421 -35.09 -15.20 21.49
N ASP A 422 -36.26 -15.11 22.12
CA ASP A 422 -37.28 -16.17 22.12
C ASP A 422 -37.73 -16.56 20.72
N THR A 423 -37.74 -15.60 19.80
CA THR A 423 -38.20 -15.78 18.42
C THR A 423 -37.07 -15.64 17.42
N LYS A 424 -35.81 -15.51 17.84
CA LYS A 424 -34.65 -15.23 16.97
C LYS A 424 -34.96 -14.17 15.91
N THR A 425 -35.63 -13.10 16.33
CA THR A 425 -36.12 -12.05 15.43
C THR A 425 -35.25 -10.81 15.58
N MET A 426 -34.83 -10.24 14.45
CA MET A 426 -33.99 -9.05 14.41
C MET A 426 -34.70 -7.94 13.65
N THR A 427 -34.69 -6.73 14.20
CA THR A 427 -35.24 -5.53 13.56
C THR A 427 -34.19 -4.43 13.56
N PHE A 428 -34.21 -3.59 12.54
CA PHE A 428 -33.40 -2.38 12.49
C PHE A 428 -33.96 -1.39 11.46
N SER A 429 -33.65 -0.11 11.64
CA SER A 429 -33.97 0.99 10.75
C SER A 429 -32.73 1.42 9.94
N PHE A 430 -32.93 1.92 8.73
CA PHE A 430 -31.87 2.44 7.87
C PHE A 430 -32.30 3.72 7.13
N ASP A 431 -31.41 4.70 7.03
CA ASP A 431 -31.73 6.09 6.63
C ASP A 431 -31.89 6.31 5.12
N ARG A 432 -31.33 5.43 4.26
CA ARG A 432 -31.30 5.60 2.80
C ARG A 432 -31.24 4.25 2.05
N PRO A 433 -31.66 4.17 0.77
CA PRO A 433 -31.68 2.92 0.01
C PRO A 433 -30.29 2.53 -0.50
N GLU A 434 -29.50 1.89 0.36
CA GLU A 434 -28.15 1.41 0.04
C GLU A 434 -28.02 -0.09 0.29
N VAL A 435 -27.01 -0.71 -0.30
CA VAL A 435 -26.70 -2.12 0.00
C VAL A 435 -26.32 -2.25 1.47
N ILE A 436 -26.91 -3.24 2.15
CA ILE A 436 -26.62 -3.54 3.55
C ILE A 436 -26.10 -4.97 3.64
N GLY A 437 -24.83 -5.12 3.98
CA GLY A 437 -24.23 -6.39 4.39
C GLY A 437 -24.42 -6.59 5.89
N ILE A 438 -24.94 -7.76 6.27
CA ILE A 438 -25.19 -8.14 7.67
C ILE A 438 -24.45 -9.44 7.92
N TYR A 439 -23.63 -9.46 8.97
CA TYR A 439 -22.85 -10.63 9.35
C TYR A 439 -23.28 -11.02 10.75
N VAL A 440 -23.84 -12.22 10.82
CA VAL A 440 -24.55 -12.68 12.00
C VAL A 440 -24.17 -14.12 12.29
N TRP A 441 -23.88 -14.40 13.56
CA TRP A 441 -23.63 -15.75 14.03
C TRP A 441 -24.84 -16.64 13.76
N ASP A 442 -24.60 -17.86 13.26
CA ASP A 442 -25.66 -18.82 12.91
C ASP A 442 -26.55 -19.13 14.11
N GLU A 443 -26.02 -19.10 15.34
CA GLU A 443 -26.76 -19.31 16.58
C GLU A 443 -27.87 -18.26 16.79
N LEU A 444 -27.71 -17.05 16.24
CA LEU A 444 -28.68 -15.96 16.35
C LEU A 444 -29.81 -16.05 15.32
N LEU A 445 -29.63 -16.84 14.26
CA LEU A 445 -30.63 -17.04 13.21
C LEU A 445 -31.42 -18.34 13.43
N SER A 446 -32.65 -18.36 12.91
CA SER A 446 -33.39 -19.61 12.71
C SER A 446 -32.90 -20.32 11.45
N GLU A 447 -32.99 -21.65 11.42
CA GLU A 447 -32.60 -22.47 10.25
C GLU A 447 -33.26 -22.00 8.94
N LYS A 448 -34.48 -21.46 9.05
CA LYS A 448 -35.19 -20.79 7.96
C LYS A 448 -35.73 -19.46 8.46
N PHE A 449 -35.45 -18.38 7.73
CA PHE A 449 -35.95 -17.05 8.03
C PHE A 449 -36.43 -16.35 6.77
N VAL A 450 -37.27 -15.34 6.95
CA VAL A 450 -37.71 -14.40 5.93
C VAL A 450 -37.19 -13.02 6.29
N VAL A 451 -36.81 -12.26 5.27
CA VAL A 451 -36.46 -10.85 5.43
C VAL A 451 -37.56 -10.00 4.81
N THR A 452 -38.05 -9.02 5.56
CA THR A 452 -39.01 -8.04 5.06
C THR A 452 -38.46 -6.63 5.22
N ILE A 453 -38.70 -5.77 4.22
CA ILE A 453 -38.40 -4.34 4.26
C ILE A 453 -39.73 -3.60 4.17
N ASN A 454 -40.02 -2.75 5.15
CA ASN A 454 -41.29 -2.05 5.26
C ASN A 454 -42.52 -2.98 5.18
N GLY A 455 -42.38 -4.22 5.71
CA GLY A 455 -43.41 -5.25 5.70
C GLY A 455 -43.59 -6.00 4.37
N ILE A 456 -42.73 -5.74 3.38
CA ILE A 456 -42.71 -6.45 2.09
C ILE A 456 -41.56 -7.45 2.11
N GLU A 457 -41.83 -8.71 1.77
CA GLU A 457 -40.81 -9.75 1.65
C GLU A 457 -39.81 -9.42 0.54
N GLU A 458 -38.52 -9.51 0.86
CA GLU A 458 -37.42 -9.20 -0.05
C GLU A 458 -36.59 -10.44 -0.36
N ASN A 459 -36.11 -10.52 -1.61
CA ASN A 459 -35.12 -11.53 -1.97
C ASN A 459 -33.76 -11.08 -1.45
N VAL A 460 -33.11 -11.93 -0.66
CA VAL A 460 -31.80 -11.66 -0.08
C VAL A 460 -30.77 -12.63 -0.60
N ILE A 461 -29.52 -12.18 -0.69
CA ILE A 461 -28.40 -13.09 -0.96
C ILE A 461 -27.90 -13.57 0.40
N ILE A 462 -27.90 -14.88 0.60
CA ILE A 462 -27.40 -15.53 1.82
C ILE A 462 -26.16 -16.32 1.43
N GLN A 463 -25.07 -16.07 2.14
CA GLN A 463 -23.83 -16.82 2.02
C GLN A 463 -23.45 -17.30 3.42
N HIS A 464 -23.07 -18.57 3.53
CA HIS A 464 -22.49 -19.10 4.75
C HIS A 464 -20.98 -19.00 4.63
N ASP A 465 -20.33 -18.43 5.63
CA ASP A 465 -18.88 -18.52 5.73
C ASP A 465 -18.52 -20.01 5.92
N GLY A 466 -17.59 -20.50 5.10
CA GLY A 466 -17.14 -21.89 5.16
C GLY A 466 -16.17 -22.15 6.31
N LEU A 467 -15.67 -21.09 6.95
CA LEU A 467 -14.63 -21.18 7.97
C LEU A 467 -15.15 -20.88 9.38
N GLU A 468 -16.12 -19.98 9.53
CA GLU A 468 -16.79 -19.64 10.80
C GLU A 468 -18.31 -19.86 10.69
N PRO A 469 -19.03 -20.15 11.79
CA PRO A 469 -20.48 -20.34 11.79
C PRO A 469 -21.20 -19.00 11.73
N ILE A 470 -20.98 -18.29 10.62
CA ILE A 470 -21.51 -16.95 10.33
C ILE A 470 -22.24 -16.98 9.01
N THR A 471 -23.41 -16.36 9.03
CA THR A 471 -24.22 -16.12 7.85
C THR A 471 -24.08 -14.66 7.45
N THR A 472 -23.73 -14.45 6.19
CA THR A 472 -23.77 -13.15 5.52
C THR A 472 -25.10 -12.99 4.82
N ILE A 473 -25.84 -11.95 5.19
CA ILE A 473 -27.11 -11.55 4.55
C ILE A 473 -26.87 -10.23 3.83
N ARG A 474 -27.12 -10.19 2.51
CA ARG A 474 -27.03 -8.97 1.72
C ARG A 474 -28.42 -8.49 1.32
N LEU A 475 -28.76 -7.27 1.74
CA LEU A 475 -29.98 -6.57 1.40
C LEU A 475 -29.69 -5.48 0.37
N SER A 476 -30.61 -5.27 -0.57
CA SER A 476 -30.55 -4.19 -1.56
C SER A 476 -31.86 -3.41 -1.59
N PRO A 477 -32.20 -2.68 -0.49
CA PRO A 477 -33.45 -1.92 -0.40
C PRO A 477 -33.57 -0.86 -1.51
N THR A 478 -34.80 -0.67 -2.00
CA THR A 478 -35.14 0.42 -2.94
C THR A 478 -35.68 1.67 -2.25
N THR A 479 -35.96 1.60 -0.95
CA THR A 479 -36.45 2.71 -0.10
C THR A 479 -35.82 2.61 1.27
N SER A 480 -35.61 3.75 1.95
CA SER A 480 -35.28 3.78 3.38
C SER A 480 -36.41 3.16 4.21
N GLY A 481 -36.11 2.68 5.42
CA GLY A 481 -37.16 2.19 6.31
C GLY A 481 -36.68 1.16 7.33
N THR A 482 -37.54 0.19 7.62
CA THR A 482 -37.29 -0.83 8.65
C THR A 482 -37.16 -2.20 8.00
N ALA A 483 -36.11 -2.92 8.37
CA ALA A 483 -35.91 -4.32 8.03
C ALA A 483 -36.28 -5.21 9.23
N LEU A 484 -36.85 -6.37 8.92
CA LEU A 484 -37.20 -7.42 9.87
C LEU A 484 -36.69 -8.75 9.32
N ILE A 485 -35.82 -9.41 10.08
CA ILE A 485 -35.40 -10.80 9.87
C ILE A 485 -36.13 -11.63 10.91
N SER A 486 -37.02 -12.51 10.47
CA SER A 486 -37.83 -13.33 11.37
C SER A 486 -37.89 -14.78 10.90
N PRO A 487 -38.06 -15.76 11.80
CA PRO A 487 -38.23 -17.15 11.40
C PRO A 487 -39.36 -17.32 10.38
N LEU A 488 -39.14 -18.22 9.42
CA LEU A 488 -40.21 -18.67 8.55
C LEU A 488 -41.24 -19.46 9.39
N PRO A 489 -42.54 -19.13 9.32
CA PRO A 489 -43.60 -19.79 10.07
C PRO A 489 -43.72 -21.30 9.83
#